data_AF-A0A956K8B9-F1
#
_entry.id   AF-A0A956K8B9-F1
#
_cell.length_a   1.000
_cell.length_b   1.000
_cell.length_c   1.000
_cell.angle_alpha   90.00
_cell.angle_beta   90.00
_cell.angle_gamma   90.00
#
_symmetry.space_group_name_H-M   'P 1'
#
loop_
_entity.id
_entity.type
_entity.pdbx_description
1 polymer ?
#
loop_
_entity_poly.entity_id
_entity_poly.type
_entity_poly.pdbx_seq_one_letter_code
_entity_poly.pdbx_strand_id
1 'polypeptide(L)'
;MLGTLHDGLVELFRDDPTLVVRIVRRAYGAKLTTMPKRLVDRHASLNLDAKLLRRIDPRTIDLVLIVKHKAHPDGGAVIIIEVELGDRPIKRRRIAGYVGTLADREGLPIHIGAVALQDRVARKLATWSLGTALKIETFVIDRRSVRPLIDLETARKYPQEAVLSAAIHGYHGNLEPVRTALAVVAELPNEQRQRYTATMMAALSKENYAICKKELPMHRQIELSRLERTRGMFLSGLEEGRKEGMTRLISTVLEVRGIPVSKRHATRIRRGTPEQLERWAERAPVVATAAELFTED
;
A
#
# COMPACT_ATOMS: atom_id res chain seq x y z
N MET A 1 38.45 -20.35 4.14
CA MET A 1 38.94 -19.41 5.17
C MET A 1 38.31 -18.02 5.11
N LEU A 2 38.11 -17.40 3.93
CA LEU A 2 37.44 -16.08 3.83
C LEU A 2 35.98 -16.07 4.35
N GLY A 3 35.23 -17.17 4.15
CA GLY A 3 33.87 -17.31 4.70
C GLY A 3 33.85 -17.37 6.24
N THR A 4 34.74 -18.14 6.85
CA THR A 4 34.83 -18.28 8.32
C THR A 4 35.17 -16.96 9.03
N LEU A 5 36.04 -16.14 8.42
CA LEU A 5 36.36 -14.81 8.95
C LEU A 5 35.21 -13.81 8.76
N HIS A 6 34.55 -13.85 7.60
CA HIS A 6 33.38 -13.03 7.32
C HIS A 6 32.26 -13.31 8.33
N ASP A 7 31.89 -14.58 8.48
CA ASP A 7 30.82 -15.02 9.35
C ASP A 7 31.16 -14.74 10.82
N GLY A 8 32.41 -15.01 11.22
CA GLY A 8 32.89 -14.69 12.57
C GLY A 8 32.76 -13.19 12.91
N LEU A 9 33.06 -12.29 11.96
CA LEU A 9 32.90 -10.85 12.18
C LEU A 9 31.44 -10.43 12.31
N VAL A 10 30.53 -11.06 11.56
CA VAL A 10 29.09 -10.84 11.69
C VAL A 10 28.58 -11.32 13.06
N GLU A 11 29.02 -12.50 13.50
CA GLU A 11 28.61 -13.07 14.80
C GLU A 11 28.97 -12.16 15.97
N LEU A 12 30.10 -11.43 15.94
CA LEU A 12 30.45 -10.48 17.01
C LEU A 12 29.36 -9.43 17.26
N PHE A 13 28.72 -8.93 16.20
CA PHE A 13 27.64 -7.95 16.31
C PHE A 13 26.29 -8.61 16.60
N ARG A 14 26.14 -9.91 16.32
CA ARG A 14 24.95 -10.68 16.70
C ARG A 14 24.97 -11.01 18.21
N ASP A 15 26.12 -11.43 18.72
CA ASP A 15 26.33 -11.77 20.13
C ASP A 15 26.23 -10.53 21.04
N ASP A 16 26.83 -9.41 20.62
CA ASP A 16 26.68 -8.12 21.28
C ASP A 16 26.24 -7.02 20.30
N PRO A 17 24.93 -6.86 20.07
CA PRO A 17 24.40 -5.78 19.24
C PRO A 17 24.82 -4.39 19.71
N THR A 18 25.15 -4.21 21.00
CA THR A 18 25.54 -2.89 21.54
C THR A 18 26.95 -2.48 21.13
N LEU A 19 27.74 -3.40 20.57
CA LEU A 19 29.09 -3.17 20.09
C LEU A 19 29.15 -2.04 19.05
N VAL A 20 28.26 -2.04 18.05
CA VAL A 20 28.24 -0.98 17.02
C VAL A 20 27.98 0.39 17.64
N VAL A 21 27.03 0.48 18.58
CA VAL A 21 26.70 1.76 19.23
C VAL A 21 27.90 2.30 20.02
N ARG A 22 28.63 1.43 20.72
CA ARG A 22 29.85 1.83 21.45
C ARG A 22 30.95 2.31 20.52
N ILE A 23 31.23 1.56 19.45
CA ILE A 23 32.30 1.89 18.49
C ILE A 23 31.97 3.20 17.78
N VAL A 24 30.75 3.32 17.24
CA VAL A 24 30.31 4.50 16.49
C VAL A 24 30.34 5.76 17.35
N ARG A 25 29.94 5.68 18.63
CA ARG A 25 30.03 6.82 19.55
C ARG A 25 31.45 7.25 19.82
N ARG A 26 32.36 6.29 20.07
CA ARG A 26 33.79 6.59 20.31
C ARG A 26 34.44 7.21 19.08
N ALA A 27 34.11 6.71 17.89
CA ALA A 27 34.76 7.13 16.64
C ALA A 27 34.14 8.38 15.99
N TYR A 28 32.82 8.57 16.09
CA TYR A 28 32.08 9.55 15.28
C TYR A 28 31.21 10.53 16.09
N GLY A 29 31.05 10.34 17.41
CA GLY A 29 30.53 11.34 18.36
C GLY A 29 29.36 12.21 17.87
N ALA A 30 29.41 13.51 18.19
CA ALA A 30 28.34 14.51 17.94
C ALA A 30 27.99 14.76 16.45
N LYS A 31 28.61 14.05 15.50
CA LYS A 31 28.40 14.24 14.05
C LYS A 31 27.35 13.31 13.44
N LEU A 32 26.96 12.25 14.15
CA LEU A 32 25.88 11.37 13.69
C LEU A 32 24.57 11.85 14.30
N THR A 33 23.58 12.13 13.46
CA THR A 33 22.20 12.36 13.87
C THR A 33 21.78 11.22 14.79
N THR A 34 21.20 11.61 15.93
CA THR A 34 20.63 10.80 17.00
C THR A 34 20.79 9.28 16.85
N MET A 35 21.92 8.74 17.33
CA MET A 35 22.07 7.30 17.56
C MET A 35 21.48 6.92 18.93
N PRO A 36 20.68 5.84 19.04
CA PRO A 36 20.03 5.47 20.28
C PRO A 36 21.03 5.25 21.43
N LYS A 37 20.70 5.77 22.63
CA LYS A 37 21.54 5.68 23.84
C LYS A 37 21.71 4.27 24.38
N ARG A 38 20.74 3.41 24.13
CA ARG A 38 20.75 2.01 24.53
C ARG A 38 19.94 1.21 23.51
N LEU A 39 20.42 0.03 23.16
CA LEU A 39 19.62 -0.95 22.43
C LEU A 39 18.71 -1.62 23.46
N VAL A 40 17.42 -1.30 23.43
CA VAL A 40 16.43 -1.83 24.38
C VAL A 40 15.67 -3.00 23.78
N ASP A 41 15.63 -3.08 22.45
CA ASP A 41 15.08 -4.20 21.71
C ASP A 41 16.20 -4.85 20.88
N ARG A 42 16.43 -6.15 21.07
CA ARG A 42 17.57 -6.89 20.50
C ARG A 42 17.09 -7.86 19.42
N HIS A 43 16.32 -7.37 18.45
CA HIS A 43 16.04 -8.14 17.25
C HIS A 43 17.19 -7.97 16.25
N ALA A 44 18.22 -8.80 16.40
CA ALA A 44 19.18 -9.08 15.33
C ALA A 44 18.50 -10.01 14.32
N SER A 45 17.62 -9.46 13.48
CA SER A 45 16.89 -10.28 12.51
C SER A 45 17.78 -10.51 11.29
N LEU A 46 18.39 -11.70 11.21
CA LEU A 46 18.84 -12.25 9.92
C LEU A 46 17.66 -12.60 9.02
N ASN A 47 16.50 -12.88 9.61
CA ASN A 47 15.29 -13.22 8.88
C ASN A 47 14.43 -11.96 8.75
N LEU A 48 14.69 -11.18 7.70
CA LEU A 48 13.58 -10.54 7.01
C LEU A 48 12.61 -11.67 6.61
N ASP A 49 11.34 -11.52 6.93
CA ASP A 49 10.30 -12.51 6.60
C ASP A 49 10.48 -13.08 5.18
N ALA A 50 10.33 -14.39 5.00
CA ALA A 50 10.38 -15.05 3.69
C ALA A 50 9.39 -14.46 2.66
N LYS A 51 8.38 -13.72 3.11
CA LYS A 51 7.46 -12.94 2.26
C LYS A 51 8.06 -11.63 1.72
N LEU A 52 8.95 -10.96 2.46
CA LEU A 52 9.70 -9.76 2.02
C LEU A 52 10.80 -10.12 1.00
N LEU A 53 11.36 -11.32 1.13
CA LEU A 53 12.53 -11.79 0.38
C LEU A 53 12.24 -12.31 -1.03
N ARG A 54 10.98 -12.29 -1.49
CA ARG A 54 10.67 -12.71 -2.86
C ARG A 54 11.35 -11.83 -3.94
N ARG A 55 11.90 -10.67 -3.58
CA ARG A 55 12.61 -9.75 -4.51
C ARG A 55 14.03 -9.37 -4.10
N ILE A 56 14.46 -9.64 -2.86
CA ILE A 56 15.82 -9.35 -2.36
C ILE A 56 16.32 -10.63 -1.71
N ASP A 57 17.46 -11.15 -2.16
CA ASP A 57 18.05 -12.37 -1.62
C ASP A 57 18.55 -12.10 -0.17
N PRO A 58 18.01 -12.79 0.85
CA PRO A 58 18.45 -12.62 2.25
C PRO A 58 19.93 -12.91 2.46
N ARG A 59 20.56 -13.67 1.55
CA ARG A 59 21.98 -14.02 1.59
C ARG A 59 22.92 -12.85 1.23
N THR A 60 22.41 -11.62 1.11
CA THR A 60 23.15 -10.48 0.59
C THR A 60 23.33 -9.30 1.55
N ILE A 61 22.79 -9.40 2.77
CA ILE A 61 22.97 -8.41 3.83
C ILE A 61 23.60 -9.12 5.01
N ASP A 62 24.72 -8.62 5.50
CA ASP A 62 25.47 -9.33 6.54
C ASP A 62 24.78 -9.24 7.91
N LEU A 63 24.26 -8.06 8.30
CA LEU A 63 23.46 -7.90 9.52
C LEU A 63 22.57 -6.66 9.49
N VAL A 64 21.35 -6.80 10.02
CA VAL A 64 20.44 -5.68 10.32
C VAL A 64 20.06 -5.71 11.80
N LEU A 65 20.16 -4.55 12.45
CA LEU A 65 19.72 -4.31 13.82
C LEU A 65 18.62 -3.26 13.80
N ILE A 66 17.46 -3.57 14.37
CA ILE A 66 16.35 -2.62 14.49
C ILE A 66 16.25 -2.20 15.95
N VAL A 67 16.24 -0.90 16.18
CA VAL A 67 16.22 -0.31 17.53
C VAL A 67 14.99 0.55 17.66
N LYS A 68 14.07 0.18 18.54
CA LYS A 68 12.89 1.00 18.88
C LYS A 68 13.05 1.55 20.29
N HIS A 69 12.87 2.86 20.44
CA HIS A 69 13.03 3.50 21.75
C HIS A 69 12.13 4.73 21.87
N LYS A 70 11.22 4.71 22.85
CA LYS A 70 10.22 5.78 23.05
C LYS A 70 10.82 7.17 23.30
N ALA A 71 12.03 7.25 23.87
CA ALA A 71 12.71 8.52 24.10
C ALA A 71 13.64 8.97 22.94
N HIS A 72 13.65 8.25 21.82
CA HIS A 72 14.34 8.67 20.61
C HIS A 72 13.47 9.67 19.85
N PRO A 73 14.00 10.80 19.35
CA PRO A 73 13.19 11.79 18.62
C PRO A 73 12.41 11.19 17.45
N ASP A 74 13.03 10.24 16.74
CA ASP A 74 12.43 9.55 15.59
C ASP A 74 11.82 8.17 15.97
N GLY A 75 11.59 7.89 17.25
CA GLY A 75 11.03 6.61 17.72
C GLY A 75 11.97 5.39 17.67
N GLY A 76 13.13 5.51 17.02
CA GLY A 76 14.12 4.44 16.89
C GLY A 76 15.15 4.70 15.78
N ALA A 77 15.88 3.66 15.39
CA ALA A 77 16.79 3.64 14.25
C ALA A 77 16.99 2.22 13.71
N VAL A 78 17.31 2.08 12.43
CA VAL A 78 17.79 0.83 11.80
C VAL A 78 19.29 0.95 11.55
N ILE A 79 20.06 -0.06 11.90
CA ILE A 79 21.51 -0.12 11.71
C ILE A 79 21.83 -1.33 10.85
N ILE A 80 22.52 -1.10 9.73
CA ILE A 80 22.96 -2.13 8.80
C ILE A 80 24.48 -2.26 8.94
N ILE A 81 24.98 -3.49 9.06
CA ILE A 81 26.41 -3.78 9.14
C ILE A 81 26.79 -4.69 7.98
N GLU A 82 27.77 -4.25 7.20
CA GLU A 82 28.32 -4.98 6.06
C GLU A 82 29.80 -5.30 6.32
N VAL A 83 30.21 -6.54 6.11
CA VAL A 83 31.60 -6.98 6.22
C VAL A 83 32.24 -6.97 4.82
N GLU A 84 33.23 -6.10 4.64
CA GLU A 84 33.93 -5.92 3.37
C GLU A 84 35.39 -6.36 3.46
N LEU A 85 35.64 -7.61 3.09
CA LEU A 85 36.98 -8.21 3.06
C LEU A 85 37.77 -7.91 1.77
N GLY A 86 37.18 -7.22 0.78
CA GLY A 86 37.84 -6.88 -0.47
C GLY A 86 37.05 -5.92 -1.36
N ASP A 87 37.70 -5.38 -2.38
CA ASP A 87 37.11 -4.37 -3.29
C ASP A 87 36.20 -5.03 -4.34
N ARG A 88 34.89 -5.12 -4.06
CA ARG A 88 33.89 -5.65 -5.01
C ARG A 88 32.86 -4.58 -5.39
N PRO A 89 32.76 -4.17 -6.67
CA PRO A 89 31.85 -3.10 -7.11
C PRO A 89 30.35 -3.41 -6.99
N ILE A 90 29.99 -4.70 -7.01
CA ILE A 90 28.62 -5.19 -7.22
C ILE A 90 27.68 -4.94 -6.03
N LYS A 91 28.20 -4.67 -4.83
CA LYS A 91 27.37 -4.50 -3.63
C LYS A 91 26.61 -3.17 -3.58
N ARG A 92 27.19 -2.07 -4.06
CA ARG A 92 26.66 -0.70 -3.84
C ARG A 92 25.23 -0.46 -4.36
N ARG A 93 24.88 -0.99 -5.54
CA ARG A 93 23.51 -0.88 -6.09
C ARG A 93 22.51 -1.73 -5.30
N ARG A 94 22.96 -2.84 -4.72
CA ARG A 94 22.14 -3.72 -3.88
C ARG A 94 21.83 -3.08 -2.53
N ILE A 95 22.80 -2.34 -1.98
CA ILE A 95 22.64 -1.56 -0.74
C ILE A 95 21.46 -0.58 -0.86
N ALA A 96 21.35 0.15 -1.97
CA ALA A 96 20.21 1.04 -2.20
C ALA A 96 18.85 0.30 -2.20
N GLY A 97 18.81 -0.93 -2.70
CA GLY A 97 17.59 -1.73 -2.78
C GLY A 97 17.02 -2.09 -1.39
N TYR A 98 17.86 -2.62 -0.49
CA TYR A 98 17.39 -2.96 0.85
C TYR A 98 17.18 -1.73 1.74
N VAL A 99 17.94 -0.63 1.54
CA VAL A 99 17.74 0.62 2.29
C VAL A 99 16.35 1.16 2.02
N GLY A 100 15.90 1.18 0.76
CA GLY A 100 14.54 1.58 0.41
C GLY A 100 13.47 0.70 1.05
N THR A 101 13.65 -0.62 1.03
CA THR A 101 12.72 -1.57 1.66
C THR A 101 12.63 -1.42 3.18
N LEU A 102 13.77 -1.22 3.85
CA LEU A 102 13.82 -1.03 5.30
C LEU A 102 13.24 0.33 5.71
N ALA A 103 13.43 1.36 4.89
CA ALA A 103 12.87 2.69 5.14
C ALA A 103 11.34 2.68 5.06
N ASP A 104 10.77 2.04 4.03
CA ASP A 104 9.33 1.89 3.84
C ASP A 104 8.68 1.08 4.98
N ARG A 105 9.30 -0.02 5.39
CA ARG A 105 8.76 -0.90 6.42
C ARG A 105 8.80 -0.31 7.83
N GLU A 106 9.97 0.22 8.23
CA GLU A 106 10.18 0.61 9.62
C GLU A 106 9.84 2.07 9.88
N GLY A 107 9.90 2.95 8.86
CA GLY A 107 9.67 4.39 9.05
C GLY A 107 10.67 5.05 10.00
N LEU A 108 11.85 4.44 10.18
CA LEU A 108 12.91 4.88 11.09
C LEU A 108 14.14 5.36 10.31
N PRO A 109 14.96 6.27 10.88
CA PRO A 109 16.27 6.62 10.34
C PRO A 109 17.16 5.39 10.15
N ILE A 110 17.89 5.34 9.03
CA ILE A 110 18.79 4.22 8.69
C ILE A 110 20.25 4.67 8.77
N HIS A 111 21.06 3.88 9.48
CA HIS A 111 22.51 4.01 9.53
C HIS A 111 23.15 2.78 8.89
N ILE A 112 24.18 3.00 8.07
CA ILE A 112 24.96 1.93 7.44
C ILE A 112 26.39 2.01 7.96
N GLY A 113 26.87 0.93 8.54
CA GLY A 113 28.24 0.72 8.93
C GLY A 113 28.88 -0.37 8.10
N ALA A 114 30.18 -0.25 7.86
CA ALA A 114 30.96 -1.29 7.20
C ALA A 114 32.17 -1.68 8.05
N VAL A 115 32.43 -2.98 8.15
CA VAL A 115 33.62 -3.55 8.77
C VAL A 115 34.63 -3.83 7.66
N ALA A 116 35.71 -3.07 7.64
CA ALA A 116 36.81 -3.25 6.70
C ALA A 116 38.10 -3.61 7.45
N LEU A 117 38.76 -4.69 7.03
CA LEU A 117 40.05 -5.10 7.62
C LEU A 117 41.26 -4.48 6.92
N GLN A 118 41.10 -4.00 5.69
CA GLN A 118 42.17 -3.39 4.91
C GLN A 118 42.01 -1.87 4.87
N ASP A 119 43.06 -1.13 5.21
CA ASP A 119 43.08 0.34 5.19
C ASP A 119 42.65 0.94 3.84
N ARG A 120 43.05 0.30 2.73
CA ARG A 120 42.66 0.72 1.39
C ARG A 120 41.15 0.64 1.19
N VAL A 121 40.51 -0.42 1.68
CA VAL A 121 39.06 -0.62 1.62
C VAL A 121 38.37 0.38 2.55
N ALA A 122 38.87 0.55 3.78
CA ALA A 122 38.34 1.50 4.76
C ALA A 122 38.35 2.95 4.24
N ARG A 123 39.46 3.42 3.66
CA ARG A 123 39.55 4.76 3.05
C ARG A 123 38.53 4.95 1.92
N LYS A 124 38.34 3.93 1.09
CA LYS A 124 37.39 3.95 -0.04
C LYS A 124 35.92 3.98 0.43
N LEU A 125 35.62 3.34 1.56
CA LEU A 125 34.29 3.35 2.17
C LEU A 125 34.02 4.64 2.95
N ALA A 126 35.03 5.23 3.59
CA ALA A 126 34.88 6.49 4.33
C ALA A 126 34.48 7.68 3.45
N THR A 127 34.88 7.67 2.18
CA THR A 127 34.47 8.70 1.19
C THR A 127 33.21 8.31 0.41
N TRP A 128 32.61 7.15 0.71
CA TRP A 128 31.40 6.71 0.04
C TRP A 128 30.19 7.32 0.74
N SER A 129 29.43 8.14 0.01
CA SER A 129 28.13 8.62 0.44
C SER A 129 27.04 7.94 -0.39
N LEU A 130 25.97 7.49 0.27
CA LEU A 130 24.72 7.08 -0.38
C LEU A 130 23.81 8.31 -0.68
N GLY A 131 24.41 9.50 -0.77
CA GLY A 131 23.73 10.79 -0.61
C GLY A 131 23.78 11.71 -1.82
N THR A 132 23.81 11.19 -3.04
CA THR A 132 23.56 11.93 -4.31
C THR A 132 23.02 11.07 -5.46
N ALA A 133 22.88 9.74 -5.31
CA ALA A 133 22.53 8.85 -6.41
C ALA A 133 21.01 8.63 -6.62
N LEU A 134 20.15 9.15 -5.74
CA LEU A 134 18.70 9.11 -5.91
C LEU A 134 18.17 10.51 -6.21
N LYS A 135 18.05 10.82 -7.49
CA LYS A 135 17.16 11.88 -7.97
C LYS A 135 15.78 11.26 -8.13
N ILE A 136 14.91 11.45 -7.14
CA ILE A 136 13.50 11.05 -7.27
C ILE A 136 12.78 12.21 -7.93
N GLU A 137 12.60 12.12 -9.25
CA GLU A 137 11.73 13.02 -9.99
C GLU A 137 10.36 12.39 -10.09
N THR A 138 9.40 12.97 -9.37
CA THR A 138 7.98 12.61 -9.52
C THR A 138 7.39 13.39 -10.68
N PHE A 139 6.73 12.70 -11.61
CA PHE A 139 5.80 13.34 -12.54
C PHE A 139 4.38 12.88 -12.19
N VAL A 140 3.45 13.82 -12.19
CA VAL A 140 2.04 13.56 -11.88
C VAL A 140 1.26 13.57 -13.18
N ILE A 141 0.51 12.50 -13.41
CA ILE A 141 -0.47 12.43 -14.49
C ILE A 141 -1.84 12.76 -13.89
N ASP A 142 -2.33 13.97 -14.12
CA ASP A 142 -3.62 14.49 -13.65
C ASP A 142 -4.39 15.20 -14.78
N ARG A 143 -5.50 15.87 -14.44
CA ARG A 143 -6.31 16.64 -15.40
C ARG A 143 -5.57 17.81 -16.07
N ARG A 144 -4.47 18.28 -15.49
CA ARG A 144 -3.67 19.40 -16.00
C ARG A 144 -2.65 18.90 -17.01
N SER A 145 -2.08 17.71 -16.79
CA SER A 145 -1.16 17.07 -17.71
C SER A 145 -1.86 16.34 -18.86
N VAL A 146 -3.06 15.80 -18.64
CA VAL A 146 -3.84 15.08 -19.66
C VAL A 146 -4.99 15.97 -20.13
N ARG A 147 -4.94 16.42 -21.40
CA ARG A 147 -6.01 17.25 -21.97
C ARG A 147 -7.27 16.40 -22.27
N PRO A 148 -8.48 16.99 -22.22
CA PRO A 148 -9.69 16.33 -22.69
C PRO A 148 -9.53 15.94 -24.17
N LEU A 149 -9.56 14.64 -24.46
CA LEU A 149 -9.42 14.14 -25.82
C LEU A 149 -10.81 13.92 -26.43
N ILE A 150 -11.31 14.96 -27.11
CA ILE A 150 -12.65 14.99 -27.71
C ILE A 150 -12.64 14.76 -29.22
N ASP A 151 -11.50 14.98 -29.88
CA ASP A 151 -11.34 14.74 -31.32
C ASP A 151 -11.31 13.23 -31.63
N LEU A 152 -12.29 12.77 -32.38
CA LEU A 152 -12.49 11.34 -32.65
C LEU A 152 -11.36 10.76 -33.50
N GLU A 153 -10.81 11.51 -34.46
CA GLU A 153 -9.76 11.03 -35.35
C GLU A 153 -8.45 10.79 -34.57
N THR A 154 -8.09 11.74 -33.70
CA THR A 154 -6.95 11.62 -32.79
C THR A 154 -7.18 10.52 -31.76
N ALA A 155 -8.38 10.43 -31.19
CA ALA A 155 -8.73 9.38 -30.23
C ALA A 155 -8.63 7.96 -30.85
N ARG A 156 -9.02 7.78 -32.12
CA ARG A 156 -8.83 6.52 -32.85
C ARG A 156 -7.37 6.14 -33.02
N LYS A 157 -6.50 7.13 -33.28
CA LYS A 157 -5.04 6.92 -33.38
C LYS A 157 -4.44 6.52 -32.02
N TYR A 158 -5.01 7.00 -30.92
CA TYR A 158 -4.50 6.78 -29.56
C TYR A 158 -5.58 6.29 -28.57
N PRO A 159 -6.10 5.06 -28.73
CA PRO A 159 -7.24 4.57 -27.96
C PRO A 159 -6.98 4.46 -26.45
N GLN A 160 -5.75 4.19 -26.02
CA GLN A 160 -5.37 4.14 -24.60
C GLN A 160 -5.37 5.54 -23.97
N GLU A 161 -4.93 6.55 -24.72
CA GLU A 161 -4.96 7.95 -24.28
C GLU A 161 -6.39 8.46 -24.16
N ALA A 162 -7.27 8.08 -25.11
CA ALA A 162 -8.70 8.35 -25.03
C ALA A 162 -9.32 7.77 -23.76
N VAL A 163 -8.99 6.53 -23.41
CA VAL A 163 -9.47 5.85 -22.19
C VAL A 163 -8.97 6.56 -20.92
N LEU A 164 -7.70 6.95 -20.87
CA LEU A 164 -7.13 7.66 -19.73
C LEU A 164 -7.74 9.07 -19.57
N SER A 165 -7.89 9.80 -20.68
CA SER A 165 -8.54 11.10 -20.72
C SER A 165 -10.00 11.01 -20.25
N ALA A 166 -10.75 10.02 -20.74
CA ALA A 166 -12.10 9.71 -20.29
C ALA A 166 -12.19 9.40 -18.80
N ALA A 167 -11.28 8.60 -18.26
CA ALA A 167 -11.28 8.27 -16.83
C ALA A 167 -11.00 9.51 -15.96
N ILE A 168 -9.97 10.29 -16.29
CA ILE A 168 -9.59 11.49 -15.54
C ILE A 168 -10.68 12.55 -15.60
N HIS A 169 -11.17 12.88 -16.80
CA HIS A 169 -12.14 13.95 -16.98
C HIS A 169 -13.57 13.53 -16.61
N GLY A 170 -13.92 12.26 -16.82
CA GLY A 170 -15.20 11.67 -16.41
C GLY A 170 -15.37 11.59 -14.90
N TYR A 171 -14.29 11.31 -14.15
CA TYR A 171 -14.28 11.40 -12.67
C TYR A 171 -14.67 12.80 -12.17
N HIS A 172 -14.24 13.84 -12.90
CA HIS A 172 -14.59 15.23 -12.62
C HIS A 172 -15.89 15.71 -13.29
N GLY A 173 -16.64 14.81 -13.91
CA GLY A 173 -17.97 15.08 -14.47
C GLY A 173 -18.01 15.53 -15.92
N ASN A 174 -16.88 15.62 -16.62
CA ASN A 174 -16.87 15.92 -18.04
C ASN A 174 -17.07 14.63 -18.87
N LEU A 175 -18.24 14.49 -19.46
CA LEU A 175 -18.64 13.30 -20.23
C LEU A 175 -18.23 13.35 -21.70
N GLU A 176 -17.75 14.47 -22.24
CA GLU A 176 -17.37 14.55 -23.65
C GLU A 176 -16.21 13.60 -24.00
N PRO A 177 -15.07 13.59 -23.28
CA PRO A 177 -14.01 12.62 -23.55
C PRO A 177 -14.46 11.17 -23.32
N VAL A 178 -15.42 10.95 -22.40
CA VAL A 178 -16.00 9.62 -22.13
C VAL A 178 -16.75 9.11 -23.35
N ARG A 179 -17.61 9.95 -23.95
CA ARG A 179 -18.35 9.59 -25.17
C ARG A 179 -17.41 9.35 -26.35
N THR A 180 -16.42 10.22 -26.55
CA THR A 180 -15.40 10.05 -27.60
C THR A 180 -14.64 8.72 -27.40
N ALA A 181 -14.20 8.41 -26.18
CA ALA A 181 -13.50 7.18 -25.91
C ALA A 181 -14.40 5.94 -26.04
N LEU A 182 -15.67 6.00 -25.65
CA LEU A 182 -16.62 4.89 -25.86
C LEU A 182 -16.85 4.60 -27.35
N ALA A 183 -16.89 5.64 -28.19
CA ALA A 183 -17.00 5.49 -29.64
C ALA A 183 -15.74 4.81 -30.24
N VAL A 184 -14.54 5.17 -29.78
CA VAL A 184 -13.30 4.53 -30.25
C VAL A 184 -13.18 3.09 -29.74
N VAL A 185 -13.43 2.87 -28.44
CA VAL A 185 -13.30 1.55 -27.81
C VAL A 185 -14.27 0.53 -28.40
N ALA A 186 -15.39 1.00 -28.97
CA ALA A 186 -16.33 0.21 -29.76
C ALA A 186 -15.68 -0.58 -30.91
N GLU A 187 -14.68 0.01 -31.56
CA GLU A 187 -14.03 -0.48 -32.78
C GLU A 187 -12.91 -1.51 -32.44
N LEU A 188 -12.53 -1.63 -31.16
CA LEU A 188 -11.44 -2.50 -30.72
C LEU A 188 -11.86 -3.98 -30.59
N PRO A 189 -10.90 -4.93 -30.59
CA PRO A 189 -11.15 -6.34 -30.30
C PRO A 189 -11.87 -6.55 -28.95
N ASN A 190 -12.69 -7.60 -28.87
CA ASN A 190 -13.64 -7.81 -27.77
C ASN A 190 -12.97 -7.74 -26.38
N GLU A 191 -11.83 -8.40 -26.19
CA GLU A 191 -11.15 -8.42 -24.90
C GLU A 191 -10.68 -7.02 -24.45
N GLN A 192 -10.08 -6.25 -25.36
CA GLN A 192 -9.61 -4.88 -25.07
C GLN A 192 -10.79 -3.94 -24.85
N ARG A 193 -11.82 -4.05 -25.69
CA ARG A 193 -13.07 -3.28 -25.57
C ARG A 193 -13.69 -3.46 -24.19
N GLN A 194 -13.91 -4.70 -23.77
CA GLN A 194 -14.49 -5.02 -22.46
C GLN A 194 -13.64 -4.47 -21.30
N ARG A 195 -12.32 -4.57 -21.38
CA ARG A 195 -11.41 -4.02 -20.35
C ARG A 195 -11.50 -2.51 -20.27
N TYR A 196 -11.38 -1.82 -21.40
CA TYR A 196 -11.33 -0.36 -21.44
C TYR A 196 -12.67 0.28 -21.11
N THR A 197 -13.79 -0.27 -21.59
CA THR A 197 -15.12 0.21 -21.20
C THR A 197 -15.31 0.09 -19.69
N ALA A 198 -14.96 -1.05 -19.08
CA ALA A 198 -15.07 -1.22 -17.62
C ALA A 198 -14.20 -0.21 -16.85
N THR A 199 -12.96 0.05 -17.30
CA THR A 199 -12.05 1.02 -16.67
C THR A 199 -12.63 2.44 -16.66
N MET A 200 -13.15 2.93 -17.79
CA MET A 200 -13.71 4.29 -17.87
C MET A 200 -14.98 4.41 -17.03
N MET A 201 -15.88 3.42 -17.13
CA MET A 201 -17.15 3.42 -16.41
C MET A 201 -16.94 3.39 -14.89
N ALA A 202 -15.92 2.67 -14.40
CA ALA A 202 -15.58 2.62 -12.97
C ALA A 202 -15.08 3.95 -12.39
N ALA A 203 -14.58 4.86 -13.23
CA ALA A 203 -14.12 6.17 -12.79
C ALA A 203 -15.26 7.20 -12.67
N LEU A 204 -16.46 6.91 -13.17
CA LEU A 204 -17.58 7.85 -13.17
C LEU A 204 -18.32 7.87 -11.83
N SER A 205 -18.96 9.00 -11.52
CA SER A 205 -19.97 9.04 -10.44
C SER A 205 -21.14 8.11 -10.76
N LYS A 206 -21.91 7.69 -9.75
CA LYS A 206 -23.09 6.83 -9.94
C LYS A 206 -24.08 7.41 -10.97
N GLU A 207 -24.28 8.72 -10.94
CA GLU A 207 -25.17 9.44 -11.86
C GLU A 207 -24.63 9.41 -13.30
N ASN A 208 -23.36 9.81 -13.48
CA ASN A 208 -22.72 9.85 -14.80
C ASN A 208 -22.54 8.47 -15.41
N TYR A 209 -22.26 7.46 -14.57
CA TYR A 209 -22.27 6.06 -14.97
C TYR A 209 -23.64 5.67 -15.54
N ALA A 210 -24.74 6.03 -14.87
CA ALA A 210 -26.09 5.69 -15.32
C ALA A 210 -26.44 6.40 -16.64
N ILE A 211 -26.01 7.65 -16.82
CA ILE A 211 -26.16 8.40 -18.07
C ILE A 211 -25.42 7.67 -19.21
N CYS A 212 -24.11 7.46 -19.05
CA CYS A 212 -23.30 6.81 -20.09
C CYS A 212 -23.76 5.38 -20.38
N LYS A 213 -24.22 4.63 -19.38
CA LYS A 213 -24.76 3.27 -19.59
C LYS A 213 -26.02 3.28 -20.44
N LYS A 214 -26.93 4.24 -20.24
CA LYS A 214 -28.16 4.37 -21.04
C LYS A 214 -27.88 4.76 -22.49
N GLU A 215 -26.81 5.52 -22.74
CA GLU A 215 -26.37 5.90 -24.09
C GLU A 215 -25.79 4.73 -24.90
N LEU A 216 -25.39 3.63 -24.23
CA LEU A 216 -24.85 2.45 -24.90
C LEU A 216 -25.96 1.57 -25.51
N PRO A 217 -25.70 0.89 -26.65
CA PRO A 217 -26.61 -0.12 -27.18
C PRO A 217 -26.91 -1.24 -26.18
N MET A 218 -28.14 -1.78 -26.21
CA MET A 218 -28.62 -2.79 -25.25
C MET A 218 -27.68 -3.99 -25.09
N HIS A 219 -27.13 -4.52 -26.19
CA HIS A 219 -26.19 -5.65 -26.13
C HIS A 219 -24.93 -5.32 -25.31
N ARG A 220 -24.43 -4.08 -25.38
CA ARG A 220 -23.28 -3.63 -24.59
C ARG A 220 -23.62 -3.38 -23.13
N GLN A 221 -24.83 -2.93 -22.83
CA GLN A 221 -25.31 -2.81 -21.44
C GLN A 221 -25.33 -4.18 -20.75
N ILE A 222 -25.75 -5.22 -21.47
CA ILE A 222 -25.75 -6.61 -20.98
C ILE A 222 -24.30 -7.11 -20.77
N GLU A 223 -23.40 -6.88 -21.72
CA GLU A 223 -21.98 -7.24 -21.59
C GLU A 223 -21.32 -6.57 -20.38
N LEU A 224 -21.52 -5.26 -20.20
CA LEU A 224 -21.05 -4.52 -19.03
C LEU A 224 -21.57 -5.10 -17.73
N SER A 225 -22.88 -5.38 -17.67
CA SER A 225 -23.50 -5.95 -16.47
C SER A 225 -22.98 -7.36 -16.17
N ARG A 226 -22.61 -8.15 -17.19
CA ARG A 226 -21.93 -9.45 -17.00
C ARG A 226 -20.51 -9.27 -16.47
N LEU A 227 -19.73 -8.35 -17.03
CA LEU A 227 -18.37 -8.06 -16.58
C LEU A 227 -18.31 -7.60 -15.12
N GLU A 228 -19.27 -6.78 -14.70
CA GLU A 228 -19.40 -6.31 -13.31
C GLU A 228 -19.66 -7.45 -12.32
N ARG A 229 -20.47 -8.43 -12.73
CA ARG A 229 -20.72 -9.65 -11.96
C ARG A 229 -19.47 -10.52 -11.84
N THR A 230 -18.65 -10.58 -12.89
CA THR A 230 -17.45 -11.44 -12.93
C THR A 230 -16.22 -10.79 -12.26
N ARG A 231 -16.07 -9.46 -12.24
CA ARG A 231 -14.85 -8.76 -11.79
C ARG A 231 -14.87 -8.28 -10.33
N GLY A 232 -15.75 -8.80 -9.47
CA GLY A 232 -15.66 -8.58 -8.01
C GLY A 232 -16.24 -7.26 -7.48
N MET A 233 -16.65 -6.32 -8.33
CA MET A 233 -17.44 -5.14 -7.92
C MET A 233 -18.84 -5.53 -7.40
N PHE A 234 -19.36 -6.68 -7.84
CA PHE A 234 -20.57 -7.27 -7.26
C PHE A 234 -20.35 -7.79 -5.84
N LEU A 235 -19.15 -8.25 -5.47
CA LEU A 235 -18.92 -8.77 -4.10
C LEU A 235 -18.87 -7.63 -3.09
N SER A 236 -18.14 -6.55 -3.36
CA SER A 236 -18.15 -5.37 -2.47
C SER A 236 -19.49 -4.63 -2.49
N GLY A 237 -20.16 -4.55 -3.65
CA GLY A 237 -21.49 -3.94 -3.78
C GLY A 237 -22.62 -4.78 -3.18
N LEU A 238 -22.52 -6.11 -3.21
CA LEU A 238 -23.44 -7.03 -2.53
C LEU A 238 -23.18 -7.02 -1.03
N GLU A 239 -21.92 -7.01 -0.57
CA GLU A 239 -21.60 -6.89 0.86
C GLU A 239 -22.10 -5.55 1.42
N GLU A 240 -21.86 -4.44 0.74
CA GLU A 240 -22.35 -3.13 1.17
C GLU A 240 -23.88 -3.06 1.08
N GLY A 241 -24.49 -3.58 0.01
CA GLY A 241 -25.95 -3.64 -0.14
C GLY A 241 -26.63 -4.56 0.88
N ARG A 242 -25.98 -5.67 1.25
CA ARG A 242 -26.42 -6.60 2.30
C ARG A 242 -26.33 -5.95 3.67
N LYS A 243 -25.23 -5.23 3.94
CA LYS A 243 -25.02 -4.45 5.17
C LYS A 243 -26.07 -3.35 5.32
N GLU A 244 -26.32 -2.58 4.27
CA GLU A 244 -27.37 -1.55 4.24
C GLU A 244 -28.77 -2.17 4.41
N GLY A 245 -29.04 -3.28 3.71
CA GLY A 245 -30.30 -4.01 3.80
C GLY A 245 -30.59 -4.54 5.20
N MET A 246 -29.61 -5.15 5.86
CA MET A 246 -29.74 -5.67 7.22
C MET A 246 -29.88 -4.55 8.25
N THR A 247 -29.13 -3.46 8.10
CA THR A 247 -29.28 -2.25 8.95
C THR A 247 -30.71 -1.70 8.87
N ARG A 248 -31.26 -1.64 7.66
CA ARG A 248 -32.64 -1.18 7.42
C ARG A 248 -33.66 -2.15 8.02
N LEU A 249 -33.49 -3.46 7.78
CA LEU A 249 -34.37 -4.50 8.31
C LEU A 249 -34.46 -4.46 9.84
N ILE A 250 -33.31 -4.39 10.54
CA ILE A 250 -33.27 -4.29 12.01
C ILE A 250 -34.05 -3.05 12.48
N SER A 251 -33.81 -1.91 11.83
CA SER A 251 -34.48 -0.65 12.19
C SER A 251 -36.00 -0.73 11.99
N THR A 252 -36.45 -1.26 10.86
CA THR A 252 -37.87 -1.46 10.56
C THR A 252 -38.54 -2.41 11.54
N VAL A 253 -37.89 -3.52 11.90
CA VAL A 253 -38.46 -4.50 12.85
C VAL A 253 -38.64 -3.88 14.24
N LEU A 254 -37.64 -3.12 14.73
CA LEU A 254 -37.74 -2.45 16.03
C LEU A 254 -38.81 -1.35 16.03
N GLU A 255 -38.92 -0.60 14.94
CA GLU A 255 -39.94 0.44 14.76
C GLU A 255 -41.35 -0.15 14.76
N VAL A 256 -41.59 -1.22 13.98
CA VAL A 256 -42.89 -1.93 13.95
C VAL A 256 -43.26 -2.49 15.32
N ARG A 257 -42.27 -2.91 16.11
CA ARG A 257 -42.46 -3.41 17.47
C ARG A 257 -42.56 -2.30 18.53
N GLY A 258 -42.46 -1.03 18.14
CA GLY A 258 -42.52 0.12 19.04
C GLY A 258 -41.35 0.22 20.01
N ILE A 259 -40.20 -0.39 19.69
CA ILE A 259 -39.01 -0.38 20.55
C ILE A 259 -38.19 0.90 20.25
N PRO A 260 -38.00 1.81 21.22
CA PRO A 260 -37.28 3.04 20.99
C PRO A 260 -35.78 2.81 20.76
N VAL A 261 -35.25 3.33 19.64
CA VAL A 261 -33.82 3.22 19.28
C VAL A 261 -33.12 4.56 19.52
N SER A 262 -32.15 4.58 20.44
CA SER A 262 -31.34 5.77 20.71
C SER A 262 -30.36 6.07 19.57
N LYS A 263 -29.91 7.33 19.43
CA LYS A 263 -28.87 7.71 18.45
C LYS A 263 -27.58 6.89 18.60
N ARG A 264 -27.24 6.48 19.82
CA ARG A 264 -26.10 5.60 20.12
C ARG A 264 -26.31 4.20 19.53
N HIS A 265 -27.49 3.62 19.71
CA HIS A 265 -27.82 2.29 19.18
C HIS A 265 -27.90 2.30 17.64
N ALA A 266 -28.52 3.31 17.04
CA ALA A 266 -28.55 3.48 15.59
C ALA A 266 -27.14 3.60 14.97
N THR A 267 -26.24 4.31 15.65
CA THR A 267 -24.83 4.43 15.20
C THR A 267 -24.08 3.11 15.34
N ARG A 268 -24.36 2.31 16.38
CA ARG A 268 -23.76 0.98 16.59
C ARG A 268 -24.23 0.00 15.52
N ILE A 269 -25.53 -0.02 15.20
CA ILE A 269 -26.10 -0.86 14.13
C ILE A 269 -25.41 -0.54 12.80
N ARG A 270 -25.31 0.74 12.42
CA ARG A 270 -24.67 1.16 11.15
C ARG A 270 -23.19 0.74 11.03
N ARG A 271 -22.48 0.58 12.15
CA ARG A 271 -21.05 0.23 12.20
C ARG A 271 -20.79 -1.27 12.35
N GLY A 272 -21.83 -2.09 12.52
CA GLY A 272 -21.68 -3.53 12.70
C GLY A 272 -20.99 -4.22 11.52
N THR A 273 -20.26 -5.29 11.80
CA THR A 273 -19.80 -6.22 10.76
C THR A 273 -21.00 -7.01 10.20
N PRO A 274 -20.89 -7.62 9.01
CA PRO A 274 -21.98 -8.41 8.44
C PRO A 274 -22.48 -9.52 9.37
N GLU A 275 -21.58 -10.19 10.11
CA GLU A 275 -21.91 -11.28 11.05
C GLU A 275 -22.60 -10.77 12.31
N GLN A 276 -22.30 -9.54 12.73
CA GLN A 276 -23.01 -8.88 13.82
C GLN A 276 -24.43 -8.49 13.39
N LEU A 277 -24.56 -7.92 12.18
CA LEU A 277 -25.85 -7.52 11.63
C LEU A 277 -26.80 -8.69 11.41
N GLU A 278 -26.32 -9.85 10.95
CA GLU A 278 -27.14 -11.06 10.83
C GLU A 278 -27.69 -11.51 12.19
N ARG A 279 -26.82 -11.62 13.20
CA ARG A 279 -27.23 -11.97 14.55
C ARG A 279 -28.22 -10.98 15.13
N TRP A 280 -28.00 -9.68 14.94
CA TRP A 280 -28.92 -8.65 15.42
C TRP A 280 -30.26 -8.68 14.66
N ALA A 281 -30.26 -9.00 13.37
CA ALA A 281 -31.49 -9.15 12.57
C ALA A 281 -32.33 -10.35 13.02
N GLU A 282 -31.70 -11.48 13.35
CA GLU A 282 -32.38 -12.66 13.90
C GLU A 282 -32.96 -12.41 15.30
N ARG A 283 -32.31 -11.55 16.10
CA ARG A 283 -32.74 -11.22 17.47
C ARG A 283 -33.78 -10.09 17.52
N ALA A 284 -33.81 -9.20 16.53
CA ALA A 284 -34.72 -8.06 16.48
C ALA A 284 -36.21 -8.40 16.70
N PRO A 285 -36.75 -9.56 16.25
CA PRO A 285 -38.12 -9.97 16.53
C PRO A 285 -38.40 -10.40 17.98
N VAL A 286 -37.39 -10.77 18.77
CA VAL A 286 -37.57 -11.38 20.10
C VAL A 286 -37.12 -10.50 21.27
N VAL A 287 -36.25 -9.52 21.05
CA VAL A 287 -35.76 -8.62 22.12
C VAL A 287 -36.86 -7.74 22.71
N ALA A 288 -36.81 -7.41 23.99
CA ALA A 288 -37.73 -6.47 24.64
C ALA A 288 -37.22 -5.02 24.57
N THR A 289 -35.91 -4.83 24.46
CA THR A 289 -35.28 -3.51 24.37
C THR A 289 -34.18 -3.45 23.29
N ALA A 290 -33.89 -2.25 22.78
CA ALA A 290 -32.83 -2.06 21.79
C ALA A 290 -31.42 -2.38 22.32
N ALA A 291 -31.22 -2.37 23.65
CA ALA A 291 -29.93 -2.71 24.27
C ALA A 291 -29.65 -4.22 24.22
N GLU A 292 -30.70 -5.04 24.33
CA GLU A 292 -30.60 -6.50 24.29
C GLU A 292 -30.10 -7.03 22.94
N LEU A 293 -30.22 -6.26 21.86
CA LEU A 293 -29.62 -6.64 20.57
C LEU A 293 -28.11 -6.91 20.66
N PHE A 294 -27.43 -6.26 21.59
CA PHE A 294 -25.97 -6.24 21.68
C PHE A 294 -25.39 -7.11 22.81
N THR A 295 -26.21 -7.88 23.54
CA THR A 295 -25.78 -8.53 24.79
C THR A 295 -24.89 -9.77 24.63
N GLU A 296 -24.51 -10.13 23.39
CA GLU A 296 -23.58 -11.23 23.08
C GLU A 296 -22.55 -10.83 22.01
N ASP A 297 -22.21 -9.53 21.95
CA ASP A 297 -21.04 -9.05 21.19
C ASP A 297 -19.73 -9.22 21.96
#